data_AF-J9DRD0-F1
#
_entry.id   AF-J9DRD0-F1
#
_cell.length_a   1.000
_cell.length_b   1.000
_cell.length_c   1.000
_cell.angle_alpha   90.00
_cell.angle_beta   90.00
_cell.angle_gamma   90.00
#
_symmetry.space_group_name_H-M   'P 1'
#
loop_
_entity.id
_entity.type
_entity.pdbx_description
1 polymer ?
#
loop_
_entity_poly.entity_id
_entity_poly.type
_entity_poly.pdbx_seq_one_letter_code
_entity_poly.pdbx_strand_id
1 'polypeptide(L)'
;MNIRKREKCMPHSSGRYHLCQCAQGEKRHHVTGICLQDECTSSANDCDRNARCIDTDDGYLCACRNGYLDQSPDLVNKPGRICVAERDECKDGTHKCSPNAICTDTVQGYVCRCKPGFIDFSPNPQ
;
A
#
# COMPACT_ATOMS: atom_id res chain seq x y z
N MET A 1 -20.92 9.88 -12.95
CA MET A 1 -20.76 10.59 -11.66
C MET A 1 -19.28 10.92 -11.52
N ASN A 2 -18.93 12.19 -11.37
CA ASN A 2 -17.53 12.59 -11.24
C ASN A 2 -17.15 12.37 -9.77
N ILE A 3 -16.48 11.25 -9.49
CA ILE A 3 -16.17 10.75 -8.13
C ILE A 3 -15.40 11.79 -7.28
N ARG A 4 -14.86 12.84 -7.92
CA ARG A 4 -14.04 13.88 -7.30
C ARG A 4 -14.76 15.21 -7.05
N LYS A 5 -16.07 15.33 -7.37
CA LYS A 5 -16.85 16.51 -6.95
C LYS A 5 -17.34 16.35 -5.51
N ARG A 6 -16.44 16.59 -4.55
CA ARG A 6 -16.75 16.74 -3.11
C ARG A 6 -17.17 18.18 -2.73
N GLU A 7 -17.47 19.02 -3.72
CA GLU A 7 -17.95 20.38 -3.51
C GLU A 7 -19.29 20.37 -2.74
N LYS A 8 -19.33 21.07 -1.60
CA LYS A 8 -20.58 21.33 -0.88
C LYS A 8 -21.15 22.64 -1.38
N CYS A 9 -22.34 22.58 -1.96
CA CYS A 9 -23.05 23.76 -2.45
C CYS A 9 -24.06 24.23 -1.41
N MET A 10 -23.89 25.48 -0.93
CA MET A 10 -24.81 26.11 0.01
C MET A 10 -25.60 27.23 -0.70
N PRO A 11 -26.88 27.45 -0.35
CA PRO A 11 -27.66 28.55 -0.89
C PRO A 11 -27.02 29.89 -0.49
N HIS A 12 -26.86 30.79 -1.45
CA HIS A 12 -26.40 32.14 -1.17
C HIS A 12 -27.48 32.92 -0.40
N SER A 13 -27.07 33.95 0.35
CA SER A 13 -27.96 34.79 1.17
C SER A 13 -29.12 35.44 0.41
N SER A 14 -28.98 35.61 -0.91
CA SER A 14 -30.03 36.10 -1.80
C SER A 14 -31.05 35.05 -2.24
N GLY A 15 -30.85 33.76 -1.93
CA GLY A 15 -31.71 32.64 -2.30
C GLY A 15 -31.78 32.28 -3.81
N ARG A 16 -31.27 33.16 -4.69
CA ARG A 16 -31.34 32.99 -6.15
C ARG A 16 -30.30 32.04 -6.75
N TYR A 17 -29.24 31.72 -6.01
CA TYR A 17 -28.14 30.89 -6.52
C TYR A 17 -27.43 30.15 -5.38
N HIS A 18 -26.66 29.13 -5.75
CA HIS A 18 -25.84 28.34 -4.82
C HIS A 18 -24.36 28.67 -5.00
N LEU A 19 -23.62 28.78 -3.90
CA LEU A 19 -22.17 28.85 -3.90
C LEU A 19 -21.61 27.48 -3.53
N CYS A 20 -20.77 26.93 -4.40
CA CYS A 20 -20.08 25.68 -4.17
C CYS A 20 -18.66 25.96 -3.71
N GLN A 21 -18.25 25.33 -2.61
CA GLN A 21 -16.91 25.43 -2.06
C GLN A 21 -16.40 24.03 -1.69
N CYS A 22 -15.08 23.88 -1.63
CA CYS A 22 -14.46 22.66 -1.12
C CYS A 22 -14.81 22.45 0.36
N ALA A 23 -14.84 21.19 0.79
CA ALA A 23 -15.08 20.88 2.19
C ALA A 23 -13.91 21.36 3.06
N GLN A 24 -14.13 21.41 4.38
CA GLN A 24 -13.13 21.90 5.31
C GLN A 24 -11.88 21.01 5.29
N GLY A 25 -10.72 21.62 5.05
CA GLY A 25 -9.43 20.91 4.93
C GLY A 25 -9.07 20.47 3.51
N GLU A 26 -9.98 20.59 2.54
CA GLU A 26 -9.70 20.28 1.13
C GLU A 26 -9.07 21.49 0.42
N LYS A 27 -8.17 21.22 -0.53
CA LYS A 27 -7.55 22.24 -1.37
C LYS A 27 -8.13 22.19 -2.78
N ARG A 28 -8.33 23.36 -3.39
CA ARG A 28 -8.78 23.41 -4.77
C ARG A 28 -7.58 23.28 -5.71
N HIS A 29 -7.58 22.27 -6.58
CA HIS A 29 -6.55 22.10 -7.59
C HIS A 29 -6.55 23.30 -8.54
N HIS A 30 -5.39 23.95 -8.72
CA HIS A 30 -5.31 25.23 -9.43
C HIS A 30 -5.66 25.16 -10.93
N VAL A 31 -5.41 24.02 -11.59
CA VAL A 31 -5.79 23.79 -12.99
C VAL A 31 -7.21 23.27 -13.16
N THR A 32 -7.54 22.13 -12.54
CA THR A 32 -8.81 21.42 -12.77
C THR A 32 -9.99 21.99 -11.97
N GLY A 33 -9.72 22.80 -10.92
CA GLY A 33 -10.75 23.36 -10.05
C GLY A 33 -11.42 22.34 -9.11
N ILE A 34 -10.95 21.08 -9.11
CA ILE A 34 -11.47 19.98 -8.30
C ILE A 34 -10.99 20.13 -6.85
N CYS A 35 -11.80 19.68 -5.89
CA CYS A 35 -11.42 19.64 -4.48
C CYS A 35 -10.61 18.37 -4.17
N LEU A 36 -9.35 18.59 -3.80
CA LEU A 36 -8.40 17.57 -3.38
C LEU A 36 -8.50 17.39 -1.87
N GLN A 37 -8.56 16.14 -1.44
CA GLN A 37 -8.55 15.77 -0.04
C GLN A 37 -7.21 15.13 0.26
N ASP A 38 -6.55 15.56 1.32
CA ASP A 38 -5.35 14.88 1.82
C ASP A 38 -5.78 13.71 2.69
N GLU A 39 -5.87 12.52 2.09
CA GLU A 39 -6.32 11.32 2.80
C GLU A 39 -5.34 10.86 3.90
N CYS A 40 -4.09 11.33 3.87
CA CYS A 40 -3.06 11.02 4.86
C CYS A 40 -3.24 11.79 6.17
N THR A 41 -3.71 13.04 6.09
CA THR A 41 -4.03 13.84 7.28
C THR A 41 -5.45 13.62 7.79
N SER A 42 -6.39 13.28 6.90
CA SER A 42 -7.79 13.05 7.27
C SER A 42 -8.08 11.63 7.75
N SER A 43 -7.06 10.77 7.91
CA SER A 43 -7.21 9.35 8.24
C SER A 43 -8.18 8.60 7.31
N ALA A 44 -8.29 9.05 6.05
CA ALA A 44 -9.20 8.49 5.05
C ALA A 44 -8.46 7.54 4.08
N ASN A 45 -7.46 6.83 4.59
CA ASN A 45 -6.65 5.87 3.86
C ASN A 45 -6.68 4.51 4.55
N ASP A 46 -6.44 3.46 3.78
CA ASP A 46 -6.34 2.07 4.24
C ASP A 46 -4.89 1.55 4.18
N CYS A 47 -3.89 2.44 4.27
CA CYS A 47 -2.48 2.04 4.32
C CYS A 47 -2.20 1.11 5.51
N ASP A 48 -1.28 0.16 5.35
CA ASP A 48 -0.78 -0.63 6.47
C ASP A 48 -0.14 0.30 7.53
N ARG A 49 -0.19 -0.09 8.81
CA ARG A 49 0.45 0.65 9.91
C ARG A 49 1.96 0.86 9.69
N ASN A 50 2.60 -0.07 8.99
CA ASN A 50 4.02 -0.07 8.65
C ASN A 50 4.28 0.54 7.25
N ALA A 51 3.27 1.15 6.64
CA ALA A 51 3.43 1.93 5.42
C ALA A 51 3.55 3.44 5.72
N ARG A 52 4.04 4.17 4.72
CA ARG A 52 3.88 5.62 4.59
C ARG A 52 2.71 5.90 3.66
N CYS A 53 1.86 6.85 4.04
CA CYS A 53 0.83 7.41 3.16
C CYS A 53 1.43 8.58 2.37
N ILE A 54 1.07 8.67 1.09
CA ILE A 54 1.50 9.72 0.17
C ILE A 54 0.25 10.30 -0.48
N ASP A 55 -0.04 11.55 -0.20
CA ASP A 55 -1.13 12.30 -0.82
C ASP A 55 -0.79 12.64 -2.29
N THR A 56 -1.78 12.57 -3.17
CA THR A 56 -1.64 12.81 -4.61
C THR A 56 -2.87 13.53 -5.16
N ASP A 57 -2.76 14.18 -6.32
CA ASP A 57 -3.91 14.83 -6.95
C ASP A 57 -5.02 13.83 -7.38
N ASP A 58 -4.67 12.54 -7.46
CA ASP A 58 -5.57 11.45 -7.84
C ASP A 58 -6.12 10.65 -6.65
N GLY A 59 -5.82 11.06 -5.41
CA GLY A 59 -6.14 10.34 -4.16
C GLY A 59 -4.87 10.12 -3.35
N TYR A 60 -4.60 8.89 -2.92
CA TYR A 60 -3.39 8.58 -2.15
C TYR A 60 -2.75 7.26 -2.57
N LEU A 61 -1.45 7.17 -2.29
CA LEU A 61 -0.64 5.96 -2.43
C LEU A 61 -0.12 5.53 -1.05
N CYS A 62 0.11 4.23 -0.90
CA CYS A 62 0.78 3.69 0.28
C CYS A 62 2.05 2.97 -0.18
N ALA A 63 3.11 3.08 0.60
CA ALA A 63 4.35 2.36 0.36
C ALA A 63 4.90 1.83 1.68
N CYS A 64 5.36 0.58 1.72
CA CYS A 64 5.97 0.04 2.93
C CYS A 64 7.19 0.86 3.36
N ARG A 65 7.38 1.00 4.68
CA ARG A 65 8.56 1.66 5.25
C ARG A 65 9.80 0.78 5.02
N ASN A 66 10.98 1.38 5.12
CA ASN A 66 12.24 0.65 5.02
C ASN A 66 12.28 -0.50 6.04
N GLY A 67 12.76 -1.67 5.61
CA GLY A 67 12.74 -2.89 6.41
C GLY A 67 11.40 -3.63 6.38
N TYR A 68 10.48 -3.25 5.48
CA TYR A 68 9.22 -3.96 5.26
C TYR A 68 8.99 -4.24 3.78
N LEU A 69 8.49 -5.43 3.49
CA LEU A 69 8.12 -5.90 2.17
C LEU A 69 6.62 -5.80 1.95
N ASP A 70 6.25 -5.43 0.74
CA ASP A 70 4.86 -5.36 0.32
C ASP A 70 4.37 -6.74 -0.14
N GLN A 71 3.41 -7.30 0.61
CA GLN A 71 2.71 -8.54 0.28
C GLN A 71 1.24 -8.30 -0.04
N SER A 72 0.89 -7.08 -0.44
CA SER A 72 -0.47 -6.74 -0.86
C SER A 72 -0.89 -7.60 -2.07
N PRO A 73 -2.11 -8.16 -2.11
CA PRO A 73 -2.56 -8.99 -3.23
C PRO A 73 -2.59 -8.26 -4.58
N ASP A 74 -2.75 -6.94 -4.53
CA ASP A 74 -2.75 -6.05 -5.71
C ASP A 74 -1.65 -5.00 -5.56
N LEU A 75 -0.43 -5.38 -5.93
CA LEU A 75 0.76 -4.52 -5.87
C LEU A 75 0.67 -3.30 -6.80
N VAL A 76 -0.20 -3.33 -7.81
CA VAL A 76 -0.29 -2.28 -8.83
C VAL A 76 -1.26 -1.19 -8.40
N ASN A 77 -2.47 -1.56 -7.99
CA ASN A 77 -3.51 -0.59 -7.66
C ASN A 77 -3.62 -0.32 -6.16
N LYS A 78 -3.17 -1.25 -5.32
CA LYS A 78 -3.24 -1.13 -3.86
C LYS A 78 -1.93 -1.57 -3.18
N PRO A 79 -0.80 -0.94 -3.52
CA PRO A 79 0.46 -1.20 -2.81
C PRO A 79 0.37 -0.77 -1.34
N GLY A 80 1.23 -1.33 -0.49
CA GLY A 80 1.42 -0.92 0.90
C GLY A 80 0.23 -1.16 1.82
N ARG A 81 -0.67 -2.10 1.48
CA ARG A 81 -1.80 -2.54 2.31
C ARG A 81 -1.44 -3.67 3.26
N ILE A 82 -0.40 -4.44 2.92
CA ILE A 82 0.17 -5.50 3.75
C ILE A 82 1.68 -5.33 3.73
N CYS A 83 2.22 -4.78 4.82
CA CYS A 83 3.65 -4.58 4.98
C CYS A 83 4.20 -5.51 6.07
N VAL A 84 4.99 -6.49 5.66
CA VAL A 84 5.61 -7.47 6.56
C VAL A 84 7.07 -7.11 6.80
N ALA A 85 7.57 -7.30 8.02
CA ALA A 85 8.98 -7.01 8.30
C ALA A 85 9.87 -7.90 7.43
N GLU A 86 10.91 -7.31 6.84
CA GLU A 86 12.00 -8.05 6.22
C GLU A 86 12.63 -8.93 7.30
N ARG A 87 12.58 -10.25 7.07
CA ARG A 87 13.19 -11.23 7.95
C ARG A 87 14.04 -12.16 7.11
N ASP A 88 15.27 -12.37 7.54
CA ASP A 88 16.13 -13.37 6.94
C ASP A 88 15.90 -14.70 7.67
N GLU A 89 14.96 -15.51 7.15
CA GLU A 89 14.64 -16.81 7.76
C GLU A 89 15.85 -17.75 7.83
N CYS A 90 16.81 -17.57 6.93
CA CYS A 90 18.03 -18.36 6.87
C CYS A 90 18.98 -18.00 8.03
N LYS A 91 19.16 -16.71 8.33
CA LYS A 91 19.96 -16.25 9.47
C LYS A 91 19.27 -16.49 10.81
N ASP A 92 17.95 -16.29 10.86
CA ASP A 92 17.17 -16.45 12.08
C ASP A 92 16.94 -17.91 12.44
N GLY A 93 17.25 -18.85 11.55
CA GLY A 93 17.02 -20.29 11.73
C GLY A 93 15.54 -20.66 11.82
N THR A 94 14.66 -19.81 11.28
CA THR A 94 13.20 -20.01 11.29
C THR A 94 12.68 -20.64 9.99
N HIS A 95 13.57 -20.87 9.03
CA HIS A 95 13.28 -21.58 7.78
C HIS A 95 12.86 -23.04 8.00
N LYS A 96 12.09 -23.59 7.05
CA LYS A 96 11.67 -25.00 7.07
C LYS A 96 12.43 -25.89 6.07
N CYS A 97 13.55 -25.40 5.53
CA CYS A 97 14.39 -26.19 4.64
C CYS A 97 14.81 -27.53 5.28
N SER A 98 14.87 -28.57 4.45
CA SER A 98 15.46 -29.86 4.83
C SER A 98 16.90 -29.68 5.34
N PRO A 99 17.38 -30.51 6.28
CA PRO A 99 18.79 -30.54 6.67
C PRO A 99 19.76 -30.76 5.50
N ASN A 100 19.26 -31.36 4.41
CA ASN A 100 20.00 -31.62 3.17
C ASN A 100 19.75 -30.57 2.07
N ALA A 101 19.16 -29.42 2.42
CA ALA A 101 18.96 -28.28 1.54
C ALA A 101 19.78 -27.06 2.01
N ILE A 102 19.98 -26.12 1.12
CA ILE A 102 20.60 -24.81 1.31
C ILE A 102 19.48 -23.78 1.33
N CYS A 103 19.34 -23.06 2.44
CA CYS A 103 18.44 -21.92 2.56
C CYS A 103 19.05 -20.71 1.85
N THR A 104 18.28 -20.05 0.99
CA THR A 104 18.65 -18.77 0.41
C THR A 104 17.53 -17.77 0.67
N ASP A 105 17.87 -16.68 1.35
CA ASP A 105 16.94 -15.59 1.63
C ASP A 105 16.60 -14.82 0.36
N THR A 106 15.37 -14.34 0.26
CA THR A 106 14.81 -13.65 -0.90
C THR A 106 13.88 -12.52 -0.47
N VAL A 107 13.61 -11.59 -1.38
CA VAL A 107 12.66 -10.49 -1.16
C VAL A 107 11.21 -11.00 -0.94
N GLN A 108 10.91 -12.27 -1.20
CA GLN A 108 9.58 -12.85 -0.98
C GLN A 108 9.56 -13.91 0.14
N GLY A 109 10.60 -13.95 1.00
CA GLY A 109 10.80 -14.98 2.02
C GLY A 109 12.08 -15.76 1.74
N TYR A 110 12.05 -17.08 1.68
CA TYR A 110 13.25 -17.90 1.42
C TYR A 110 12.95 -19.04 0.46
N VAL A 111 14.00 -19.54 -0.21
CA VAL A 111 13.95 -20.71 -1.08
C VAL A 111 14.90 -21.80 -0.57
N CYS A 112 14.53 -23.07 -0.75
CA CYS A 112 15.31 -24.20 -0.24
C CYS A 112 15.84 -25.06 -1.39
N ARG A 113 17.14 -24.95 -1.71
CA ARG A 113 17.73 -25.75 -2.80
C ARG A 113 18.44 -26.98 -2.27
N CYS A 114 18.13 -28.16 -2.79
CA CYS A 114 18.84 -29.40 -2.43
C CYS A 114 20.36 -29.25 -2.59
N LYS A 115 21.11 -29.76 -1.61
CA LYS A 115 22.56 -29.88 -1.72
C LYS A 115 22.92 -30.81 -2.91
N PRO A 116 24.10 -30.65 -3.53
CA PRO A 116 24.55 -31.56 -4.58
C PRO A 116 24.44 -33.03 -4.14
N GLY A 117 23.83 -33.87 -5.00
CA GLY A 117 23.58 -35.28 -4.70
C GLY A 117 22.23 -35.59 -4.01
N PHE A 118 21.40 -34.58 -3.71
CA PHE A 118 20.06 -34.74 -3.17
C PHE A 118 18.98 -34.31 -4.17
N ILE A 119 17.81 -34.94 -4.10
CA ILE A 119 16.64 -34.69 -4.96
C ILE A 119 15.46 -34.31 -4.07
N ASP A 120 14.67 -33.31 -4.50
CA ASP A 120 13.43 -32.93 -3.81
C ASP A 120 12.26 -33.84 -4.24
N PHE A 121 11.58 -34.42 -3.27
CA PHE A 121 10.38 -35.25 -3.45
C PHE A 121 9.14 -34.63 -2.80
N SER A 122 9.23 -33.38 -2.36
CA SER A 122 8.13 -32.68 -1.70
C SER A 122 6.97 -32.46 -2.68
N PRO A 123 5.71 -32.69 -2.26
CA PRO A 123 4.56 -32.38 -3.11
C PRO A 123 4.44 -30.88 -3.42
N ASN A 124 5.11 -30.02 -2.63
CA ASN A 124 5.26 -28.58 -2.85
C ASN A 124 6.76 -28.24 -2.89
N PRO A 125 7.39 -28.18 -4.08
CA PRO A 125 8.78 -27.74 -4.22
C PRO A 125 8.89 -26.26 -3.80
N GLN A 126 9.75 -25.95 -2.82
CA GLN A 126 10.06 -24.60 -2.34
C GLN A 126 11.57 -24.34 -2.42
#